data_AF-A0A8T5QFW6-F1
#
_entry.id   AF-A0A8T5QFW6-F1
#
_cell.length_a   1.000
_cell.length_b   1.000
_cell.length_c   1.000
_cell.angle_alpha   90.00
_cell.angle_beta   90.00
_cell.angle_gamma   90.00
#
_symmetry.space_group_name_H-M   'P 1'
#
loop_
_entity.id
_entity.type
_entity.pdbx_description
1 polymer ?
#
loop_
_entity_poly.entity_id
_entity_poly.type
_entity_poly.pdbx_seq_one_letter_code
_entity_poly.pdbx_strand_id
1 'polypeptide(L)'
;AVETSGVAELVINKHLLKDLKGNLRKFSMQQFRCTKCNSKYRRVPLSGKCNCGNKLIFTISQGSVTKYLEPSLNLGTKYQISTYLKQVLDMLKERIDSVFGKEKEKQEGLDKWFG
;
A
#
# COMPACT_ATOMS: atom_id res chain seq x y z
N ALA A 1 -1.44 29.76 -20.34
CA ALA A 1 -1.34 28.28 -20.41
C ALA A 1 -1.33 27.72 -18.99
N VAL A 2 -1.75 26.48 -18.77
CA VAL A 2 -1.75 25.86 -17.44
C VAL A 2 -0.40 25.19 -17.18
N GLU A 3 0.25 25.53 -16.06
CA GLU A 3 1.51 24.92 -15.63
C GLU A 3 1.29 23.45 -15.21
N THR A 4 1.80 22.52 -16.01
CA THR A 4 1.54 21.08 -15.84
C THR A 4 2.16 20.50 -14.56
N SER A 5 3.28 21.06 -14.10
CA SER A 5 3.94 20.70 -12.85
C SER A 5 3.07 21.01 -11.63
N GLY A 6 2.48 22.21 -11.59
CA GLY A 6 1.59 22.64 -10.52
C GLY A 6 0.31 21.80 -10.44
N VAL A 7 -0.23 21.39 -11.59
CA VAL A 7 -1.39 20.49 -11.64
C VAL A 7 -1.03 19.10 -11.12
N ALA A 8 0.13 18.54 -11.53
CA ALA A 8 0.59 17.24 -11.04
C ALA A 8 0.77 17.23 -9.52
N GLU A 9 1.41 18.27 -8.98
CA GLU A 9 1.59 18.48 -7.55
C GLU A 9 0.24 18.56 -6.80
N LEU A 10 -0.74 19.30 -7.36
CA LEU A 10 -2.07 19.41 -6.79
C LEU A 10 -2.81 18.06 -6.76
N VAL A 11 -2.72 17.28 -7.84
CA VAL A 11 -3.36 15.95 -7.95
C VAL A 11 -2.75 14.97 -6.95
N ILE A 12 -1.42 14.91 -6.88
CA ILE A 12 -0.71 14.06 -5.93
C ILE A 12 -1.10 14.41 -4.50
N ASN A 13 -1.05 15.71 -4.15
CA ASN A 13 -1.26 16.13 -2.77
C ASN A 13 -2.72 15.99 -2.32
N LYS A 14 -3.68 16.44 -3.13
CA LYS A 14 -5.10 16.45 -2.74
C LYS A 14 -5.79 15.10 -2.87
N HIS A 15 -5.44 14.31 -3.89
CA HIS A 15 -6.13 13.06 -4.20
C HIS A 15 -5.31 11.84 -3.83
N LEU A 16 -4.13 11.67 -4.44
CA LEU A 16 -3.39 10.41 -4.37
C LEU A 16 -2.82 10.16 -2.97
N LEU A 17 -2.14 11.15 -2.37
CA LEU A 17 -1.60 11.04 -1.01
C LEU A 17 -2.70 10.82 0.03
N LYS A 18 -3.84 11.48 -0.13
CA LYS A 18 -4.98 11.34 0.78
C LYS A 18 -5.56 9.92 0.72
N ASP A 19 -5.70 9.37 -0.49
CA ASP A 19 -6.21 8.02 -0.69
C ASP A 19 -5.24 6.96 -0.17
N LEU A 20 -3.96 7.04 -0.54
CA LEU A 20 -2.93 6.10 -0.09
C LEU A 20 -2.80 6.08 1.44
N LYS A 21 -2.68 7.25 2.08
CA LYS A 21 -2.62 7.35 3.56
C LYS A 21 -3.91 6.86 4.21
N GLY A 22 -5.06 7.20 3.63
CA GLY A 22 -6.36 6.78 4.13
C GLY A 22 -6.56 5.27 4.07
N ASN A 23 -6.22 4.65 2.94
CA ASN A 23 -6.33 3.21 2.73
C ASN A 23 -5.34 2.45 3.59
N LEU A 24 -4.10 2.92 3.72
CA LEU A 24 -3.12 2.31 4.62
C LEU A 24 -3.58 2.36 6.08
N ARG A 25 -4.09 3.50 6.55
CA ARG A 25 -4.64 3.62 7.91
C ARG A 25 -5.83 2.68 8.13
N LYS A 26 -6.77 2.62 7.17
CA LYS A 26 -7.91 1.71 7.24
C LYS A 26 -7.47 0.24 7.23
N PHE A 27 -6.48 -0.11 6.42
CA PHE A 27 -5.91 -1.46 6.37
C PHE A 27 -5.35 -1.90 7.73
N SER A 28 -4.60 -1.03 8.42
CA SER A 28 -4.08 -1.34 9.77
C SER A 28 -5.17 -1.47 10.85
N MET A 29 -6.31 -0.81 10.66
CA MET A 29 -7.43 -0.79 11.63
C MET A 29 -8.60 -1.70 11.24
N GLN A 30 -8.45 -2.48 10.18
CA GLN A 30 -9.56 -3.22 9.58
C GLN A 30 -10.06 -4.38 10.46
N GLN A 31 -11.25 -4.86 10.12
CA GLN A 31 -11.79 -6.10 10.69
C GLN A 31 -11.46 -7.29 9.80
N PHE A 32 -11.64 -8.49 10.35
CA PHE A 32 -11.50 -9.75 9.63
C PHE A 32 -12.88 -10.35 9.40
N ARG A 33 -13.11 -10.92 8.22
CA ARG A 33 -14.38 -11.55 7.85
C ARG A 33 -14.18 -13.04 7.60
N CYS A 34 -15.13 -13.85 8.06
CA CYS A 34 -15.22 -15.25 7.65
C CYS A 34 -15.85 -15.39 6.26
N THR A 35 -15.25 -16.20 5.38
CA THR A 35 -15.76 -16.42 4.02
C THR A 35 -17.04 -17.26 3.97
N LYS A 36 -17.35 -18.04 5.01
CA LYS A 36 -18.55 -18.91 5.05
C LYS A 36 -19.73 -18.27 5.77
N CYS A 37 -19.56 -17.86 7.02
CA CYS A 37 -20.66 -17.32 7.84
C CYS A 37 -20.69 -15.79 7.94
N ASN A 38 -19.75 -15.08 7.30
CA ASN A 38 -19.69 -13.62 7.27
C ASN A 38 -19.58 -12.90 8.61
N SER A 39 -19.31 -13.63 9.70
CA SER A 39 -18.99 -13.03 10.99
C SER A 39 -17.76 -12.15 10.87
N LYS A 40 -17.79 -11.01 11.58
CA LYS A 40 -16.74 -10.00 11.59
C LYS A 40 -16.05 -9.99 12.95
N TYR A 41 -14.73 -9.98 12.91
CA TYR A 41 -13.89 -9.98 14.10
C TYR A 41 -13.00 -8.75 14.10
N ARG A 42 -12.96 -8.03 15.22
CA ARG A 42 -12.01 -6.93 15.42
C ARG A 42 -10.58 -7.45 15.57
N ARG A 43 -10.39 -8.63 16.18
CA ARG A 43 -9.10 -9.31 16.32
C ARG A 43 -9.28 -10.77 15.96
N VAL A 44 -8.30 -11.35 15.28
CA VAL A 44 -8.31 -12.78 14.92
C VAL A 44 -8.22 -13.62 16.21
N PRO A 45 -9.06 -14.65 16.39
CA PRO A 45 -8.93 -15.59 17.50
C PRO A 45 -7.54 -16.26 17.49
N LEU A 46 -7.02 -16.68 18.66
CA LEU A 46 -5.72 -17.36 18.74
C LEU A 46 -5.68 -18.67 17.92
N SER A 47 -6.83 -19.31 17.70
CA SER A 47 -6.97 -20.48 16.83
C SER A 47 -6.80 -20.17 15.33
N GLY A 48 -6.76 -18.89 14.94
CA GLY A 48 -6.68 -18.44 13.55
C GLY A 48 -7.94 -18.72 12.70
N LYS A 49 -8.98 -19.31 13.30
CA LYS A 49 -10.18 -19.77 12.62
C LYS A 49 -11.42 -19.07 13.16
N CYS A 50 -12.43 -18.93 12.31
CA CYS A 50 -13.76 -18.56 12.72
C CYS A 50 -14.37 -19.67 13.60
N ASN A 51 -15.38 -19.34 14.40
CA ASN A 51 -16.14 -20.33 15.20
C ASN A 51 -16.76 -21.45 14.35
N CYS A 52 -17.01 -21.20 13.05
CA CYS A 52 -17.49 -22.23 12.10
C CYS A 52 -16.36 -23.07 11.48
N GLY A 53 -15.13 -22.93 11.95
CA GLY A 53 -13.94 -23.66 11.48
C GLY A 53 -13.26 -23.08 10.25
N ASN A 54 -13.85 -22.10 9.58
CA ASN A 54 -13.31 -21.56 8.32
C ASN A 54 -12.28 -20.44 8.53
N LYS A 55 -11.47 -20.18 7.50
CA LYS A 55 -10.43 -19.15 7.51
C LYS A 55 -11.02 -17.74 7.53
N LEU A 56 -10.36 -16.85 8.26
CA LEU A 56 -10.64 -15.42 8.28
C LEU A 56 -9.77 -14.71 7.24
N ILE A 57 -10.36 -13.75 6.52
CA ILE A 57 -9.69 -12.93 5.52
C ILE A 57 -9.77 -11.44 5.91
N PHE A 58 -8.84 -10.65 5.37
CA PHE A 58 -8.89 -9.20 5.45
C PHE A 58 -10.13 -8.65 4.72
N THR A 59 -10.72 -7.58 5.25
CA THR A 59 -11.81 -6.86 4.56
C THR A 59 -11.32 -5.91 3.46
N ILE A 60 -10.08 -5.44 3.57
CA ILE A 60 -9.40 -4.54 2.64
C ILE A 60 -8.18 -5.30 2.12
N SER A 61 -8.06 -5.41 0.80
CA SER A 61 -6.91 -6.05 0.17
C SER A 61 -5.69 -5.13 0.15
N GLN A 62 -4.50 -5.73 0.12
CA GLN A 62 -3.24 -5.00 -0.10
C GLN A 62 -3.28 -4.19 -1.41
N GLY A 63 -3.81 -4.78 -2.48
CA GLY A 63 -3.92 -4.11 -3.78
C GLY A 63 -4.71 -2.80 -3.72
N SER A 64 -5.72 -2.70 -2.84
CA SER A 64 -6.45 -1.44 -2.63
C SER A 64 -5.59 -0.34 -2.02
N VAL A 65 -4.53 -0.69 -1.29
CA VAL A 65 -3.60 0.26 -0.67
C VAL A 65 -2.49 0.64 -1.64
N THR A 66 -1.99 -0.30 -2.44
CA THR A 66 -0.82 -0.09 -3.32
C THR A 66 -1.18 0.45 -4.70
N LYS A 67 -2.45 0.40 -5.12
CA LYS A 67 -2.93 0.75 -6.46
C LYS A 67 -2.34 2.05 -7.04
N TYR A 68 -2.23 3.09 -6.22
CA TYR A 68 -1.78 4.42 -6.67
C TYR A 68 -0.35 4.77 -6.28
N LEU A 69 0.38 3.88 -5.60
CA LEU A 69 1.73 4.19 -5.14
C LEU A 69 2.68 4.41 -6.33
N GLU A 70 2.79 3.40 -7.21
CA GLU A 70 3.63 3.46 -8.40
C GLU A 70 3.23 4.59 -9.37
N PRO A 71 1.93 4.78 -9.72
CA PRO A 71 1.51 5.96 -10.48
C PRO A 71 1.91 7.29 -9.84
N SER A 72 1.82 7.42 -8.52
CA SER A 72 2.18 8.66 -7.82
C SER A 72 3.67 8.95 -7.88
N LEU A 73 4.51 7.92 -7.72
CA LEU A 73 5.97 8.04 -7.84
C LEU A 73 6.37 8.43 -9.27
N ASN A 74 5.80 7.77 -10.28
CA ASN A 74 6.06 8.07 -11.69
C ASN A 74 5.63 9.48 -12.09
N LEU A 75 4.50 9.97 -11.57
CA LEU A 75 4.08 11.36 -11.78
C LEU A 75 5.04 12.35 -11.10
N GLY A 76 5.51 12.02 -9.89
CA GLY A 76 6.44 12.86 -9.15
C GLY A 76 7.81 13.00 -9.81
N THR A 77 8.33 11.93 -10.41
CA THR A 77 9.59 11.96 -11.17
C THR A 77 9.43 12.71 -12.49
N LYS A 78 8.36 12.42 -13.25
CA LYS A 78 8.11 13.02 -14.58
C LYS A 78 7.94 14.53 -14.55
N TYR A 79 7.19 15.06 -13.59
CA TYR A 79 6.85 16.49 -13.52
C TYR A 79 7.73 17.29 -12.56
N GLN A 80 8.81 16.68 -12.04
CA GLN A 80 9.76 17.31 -11.12
C GLN A 80 9.07 18.09 -9.98
N ILE A 81 8.18 17.42 -9.25
CA ILE A 81 7.46 18.04 -8.13
C ILE A 81 8.41 18.52 -7.03
N SER A 82 7.88 19.34 -6.12
CA SER A 82 8.63 19.86 -4.97
C SER A 82 9.37 18.76 -4.19
N THR A 83 10.57 19.09 -3.70
CA THR A 83 11.41 18.17 -2.92
C THR A 83 10.66 17.60 -1.71
N TYR A 84 9.85 18.44 -1.06
CA TYR A 84 9.00 18.02 0.06
C TYR A 84 8.03 16.90 -0.34
N LEU A 85 7.30 17.04 -1.45
CA LEU A 85 6.35 16.01 -1.86
C LEU A 85 7.04 14.71 -2.29
N LYS A 86 8.23 14.79 -2.88
CA LYS A 86 9.05 13.59 -3.16
C LYS A 86 9.35 12.84 -1.87
N GLN A 87 9.88 13.52 -0.86
CA GLN A 87 10.16 12.92 0.45
C GLN A 87 8.91 12.34 1.11
N VAL A 88 7.76 13.00 0.98
CA VAL A 88 6.48 12.47 1.53
C VAL A 88 6.05 11.20 0.82
N LEU A 89 6.23 11.11 -0.50
CA LEU A 89 5.96 9.88 -1.25
C LEU A 89 6.93 8.76 -0.88
N ASP A 90 8.22 9.07 -0.72
CA ASP A 90 9.24 8.09 -0.33
C ASP A 90 8.99 7.53 1.07
N MET A 91 8.69 8.40 2.06
CA MET A 91 8.30 7.97 3.40
C MET A 91 7.02 7.11 3.39
N LEU A 92 6.06 7.43 2.52
CA LEU A 92 4.84 6.65 2.39
C LEU A 92 5.12 5.28 1.77
N LYS A 93 6.00 5.21 0.77
CA LYS A 93 6.49 3.96 0.17
C LYS A 93 7.14 3.08 1.23
N GLU A 94 8.10 3.59 1.98
CA GLU A 94 8.78 2.85 3.04
C GLU A 94 7.79 2.32 4.09
N ARG A 95 6.77 3.11 4.44
CA ARG A 95 5.72 2.69 5.37
C ARG A 95 4.88 1.55 4.82
N ILE A 96 4.55 1.58 3.54
CA ILE A 96 3.82 0.51 2.86
C ILE A 96 4.69 -0.76 2.83
N ASP A 97 5.96 -0.63 2.44
CA ASP A 97 6.92 -1.74 2.37
C ASP A 97 7.17 -2.36 3.75
N SER A 98 7.19 -1.56 4.82
CA SER A 98 7.30 -2.04 6.20
C SER A 98 6.09 -2.88 6.64
N VAL A 99 4.88 -2.51 6.20
CA VAL A 99 3.64 -3.21 6.58
C VAL A 99 3.44 -4.51 5.80
N PHE A 100 3.73 -4.49 4.49
CA PHE A 100 3.50 -5.64 3.61
C PHE A 100 4.73 -6.52 3.42
N GLY A 101 5.91 -6.04 3.85
CA GLY A 101 7.20 -6.59 3.47
C GLY A 101 7.62 -6.13 2.08
N LYS A 102 8.93 -6.12 1.83
CA LYS A 102 9.44 -6.07 0.46
C LYS A 102 9.15 -7.40 -0.22
N GLU A 103 9.00 -7.40 -1.55
CA GLU A 103 9.00 -8.67 -2.29
C GLU A 103 10.21 -9.49 -1.85
N LYS A 104 10.00 -10.77 -1.54
CA LYS A 104 11.11 -11.66 -1.16
C LYS A 104 12.13 -11.57 -2.28
N GLU A 105 13.35 -11.14 -1.96
CA GLU A 105 14.46 -11.18 -2.90
C GLU A 105 14.52 -12.60 -3.44
N LYS A 106 14.34 -12.72 -4.76
CA LYS A 106 14.44 -14.00 -5.42
C LYS A 106 15.90 -14.39 -5.31
N GLN A 107 16.22 -15.50 -4.63
CA GLN A 107 17.58 -15.98 -4.53
C GLN A 107 18.14 -16.13 -5.95
N GLU A 108 19.08 -15.27 -6.31
CA GLU A 108 19.78 -15.32 -7.58
C GLU A 108 21.02 -16.20 -7.41
N GLY A 109 21.40 -16.95 -8.45
CA GLY A 109 22.62 -17.76 -8.42
C GLY A 109 23.86 -16.87 -8.28
N LEU A 110 24.92 -17.39 -7.65
CA LEU A 110 26.20 -16.68 -7.52
C LEU A 110 26.77 -16.29 -8.89
N ASP A 111 26.49 -17.06 -9.93
CA ASP A 111 26.95 -16.83 -11.30
C ASP A 111 26.53 -15.45 -11.83
N LYS A 112 25.32 -14.98 -11.50
CA LYS A 112 24.84 -13.63 -11.84
C LYS A 112 25.68 -12.51 -11.21
N TRP A 113 26.41 -12.81 -10.14
CA TRP A 113 27.26 -11.85 -9.44
C TRP A 113 28.68 -11.81 -10.01
N PHE A 114 29.15 -12.90 -10.61
CA PHE A 114 30.50 -13.02 -11.17
C PHE A 114 30.57 -12.85 -12.70
N GLY A 115 29.43 -12.84 -13.39
CA GLY A 115 29.32 -12.67 -14.85
C GLY A 115 28.89 -13.94 -15.55
#